data_AF-A0A349CTG5-F1
#
_entry.id   AF-A0A349CTG5-F1
#
_cell.length_a   1.000
_cell.length_b   1.000
_cell.length_c   1.000
_cell.angle_alpha   90.00
_cell.angle_beta   90.00
_cell.angle_gamma   90.00
#
_symmetry.space_group_name_H-M   'P 1'
#
loop_
_entity.id
_entity.type
_entity.pdbx_description
1 polymer ?
#
loop_
_entity_poly.entity_id
_entity_poly.type
_entity_poly.pdbx_seq_one_letter_code
_entity_poly.pdbx_strand_id
1 'polypeptide(L)' 'EQRTSNFLLWESAYAEFVFLDTLWPDFGRKDLWRAIDLYLGRERRFGAAVDTPDEAV' A
#
# COMPACT_ATOMS: atom_id res chain seq x y z
N GLU A 1 -15.93 -0.53 6.26
CA GLU A 1 -15.36 -0.59 7.63
C GLU A 1 -13.87 -0.22 7.56
N GLN A 2 -13.32 0.56 8.50
CA GLN A 2 -11.92 1.03 8.46
C GLN A 2 -11.22 0.75 9.80
N ARG A 3 -10.75 -0.49 9.97
CA ARG A 3 -10.00 -0.94 11.14
C ARG A 3 -9.01 -2.02 10.75
N THR A 4 -7.90 -2.10 11.46
CA THR A 4 -6.92 -3.18 11.29
C THR A 4 -7.30 -4.44 12.04
N SER A 5 -8.25 -4.38 12.98
CA SER A 5 -8.78 -5.55 13.70
C SER A 5 -7.71 -6.43 14.35
N ASN A 6 -6.67 -5.81 14.94
CA ASN A 6 -5.53 -6.50 15.55
C ASN A 6 -4.72 -7.36 14.55
N PHE A 7 -4.74 -7.03 13.26
CA PHE A 7 -3.95 -7.68 12.23
C PHE A 7 -2.65 -6.90 11.96
N LEU A 8 -1.51 -7.59 12.08
CA LEU A 8 -0.17 -7.10 11.73
C LEU A 8 0.19 -5.73 12.31
N LEU A 9 -0.07 -5.50 13.60
CA LEU A 9 0.11 -4.19 14.23
C LEU A 9 1.54 -3.65 14.10
N TRP A 10 2.54 -4.51 14.27
CA TRP A 10 3.95 -4.09 14.22
C TRP A 10 4.44 -3.98 12.78
N GLU A 11 4.13 -4.99 11.97
CA GLU A 11 4.60 -5.10 10.59
C GLU A 11 3.97 -4.04 9.69
N SER A 12 2.76 -3.58 10.01
CA SER A 12 2.04 -2.55 9.25
C SER A 12 2.24 -1.12 9.78
N ALA A 13 3.17 -0.88 10.70
CA ALA A 13 3.37 0.43 11.33
C ALA A 13 3.57 1.60 10.34
N TYR A 14 4.16 1.31 9.16
CA TYR A 14 4.35 2.27 8.07
C TYR A 14 3.73 1.81 6.75
N ALA A 15 2.86 0.79 6.79
CA ALA A 15 2.19 0.33 5.60
C ALA A 15 1.09 1.32 5.18
N GLU A 16 0.87 1.42 3.87
CA GLU A 16 -0.26 2.14 3.32
C GLU A 16 -1.51 1.25 3.37
N PHE A 17 -2.60 1.79 3.92
CA PHE A 17 -3.87 1.07 3.99
C PHE A 17 -4.80 1.46 2.83
N VAL A 18 -5.31 0.43 2.14
CA VAL A 18 -6.37 0.56 1.14
C VAL A 18 -7.59 -0.19 1.66
N PHE A 19 -8.66 0.55 1.93
CA PHE A 19 -9.96 -0.01 2.32
C PHE A 19 -10.88 0.02 1.12
N LEU A 20 -11.54 -1.12 0.85
CA LEU A 20 -12.47 -1.28 -0.26
C LEU A 20 -13.85 -1.65 0.29
N ASP A 21 -14.90 -1.14 -0.35
CA ASP A 21 -16.28 -1.48 -0.01
C ASP A 21 -16.71 -2.84 -0.61
N THR A 22 -15.90 -3.41 -1.52
CA THR A 22 -16.12 -4.74 -2.09
C THR A 22 -16.03 -5.82 -1.01
N LEU A 23 -17.05 -6.66 -0.91
CA LEU A 23 -17.07 -7.79 0.01
C LEU A 23 -16.02 -8.83 -0.39
N TRP A 24 -15.46 -9.53 0.60
CA TRP A 24 -14.40 -10.52 0.34
C TRP A 24 -14.76 -11.60 -0.69
N PRO A 25 -15.98 -12.18 -0.71
CA PRO A 25 -16.35 -13.16 -1.74
C PRO A 25 -16.39 -12.60 -3.17
N ASP A 26 -16.60 -11.30 -3.32
CA ASP A 26 -16.70 -10.62 -4.60
C ASP A 26 -15.35 -10.02 -5.05
N PHE A 27 -14.32 -10.08 -4.19
CA PHE A 27 -13.01 -9.50 -4.46
C PHE A 27 -12.27 -10.27 -5.56
N GLY A 28 -11.93 -9.58 -6.65
CA GLY A 28 -11.31 -10.18 -7.82
C GLY A 28 -9.96 -9.57 -8.21
N ARG A 29 -9.39 -10.08 -9.30
CA ARG A 29 -8.12 -9.62 -9.86
C ARG A 29 -8.12 -8.11 -10.14
N LYS A 30 -9.22 -7.57 -10.68
CA LYS A 30 -9.33 -6.15 -11.03
C LYS A 30 -9.29 -5.25 -9.79
N ASP A 31 -9.89 -5.70 -8.69
CA ASP A 31 -9.88 -4.97 -7.43
C ASP A 31 -8.48 -4.92 -6.84
N LEU A 32 -7.72 -6.02 -6.94
CA LEU A 32 -6.31 -6.04 -6.56
C LEU A 32 -5.47 -5.07 -7.40
N TRP A 33 -5.63 -5.05 -8.73
CA TRP A 33 -4.92 -4.09 -9.58
C TRP A 33 -5.24 -2.65 -9.19
N ARG A 34 -6.52 -2.34 -8.97
CA ARG A 34 -6.96 -1.02 -8.51
C ARG A 34 -6.32 -0.65 -7.16
N ALA A 35 -6.22 -1.60 -6.23
CA ALA A 35 -5.59 -1.37 -4.94
C ALA A 35 -4.08 -1.07 -5.07
N ILE A 36 -3.39 -1.74 -6.00
CA ILE A 36 -1.98 -1.48 -6.31
C ILE A 36 -1.81 -0.09 -6.94
N ASP A 37 -2.67 0.30 -7.89
CA ASP A 37 -2.61 1.62 -8.51
C ASP A 37 -2.81 2.73 -7.45
N LEU A 38 -3.75 2.53 -6.52
CA LEU A 38 -3.96 3.43 -5.39
C LEU A 38 -2.74 3.51 -4.46
N TYR A 39 -2.01 2.41 -4.28
CA TYR A 39 -0.76 2.38 -3.53
C TYR A 39 0.35 3.16 -4.23
N LEU A 40 0.50 2.98 -5.55
CA LEU A 40 1.54 3.64 -6.35
C LEU A 40 1.36 5.16 -6.43
N GLY A 41 0.12 5.64 -6.41
CA GLY A 41 -0.18 7.07 -6.46
C GLY A 41 0.06 7.84 -5.14
N ARG A 42 0.45 7.17 -4.05
CA ARG A 42 0.66 7.82 -2.74
C ARG A 42 2.11 8.23 -2.54
N GLU A 43 2.28 9.41 -1.95
CA GLU A 43 3.59 9.90 -1.54
C GLU A 43 4.02 9.20 -0.24
N ARG A 44 5.05 8.36 -0.34
CA ARG A 44 5.53 7.55 0.78
C ARG A 44 6.43 8.37 1.68
N ARG A 45 6.09 8.41 2.98
CA ARG A 45 6.92 9.07 4.01
C ARG A 45 8.28 8.39 4.23
N PHE A 46 8.33 7.07 4.09
CA PHE A 46 9.54 6.26 4.22
C PHE A 46 9.65 5.28 3.04
N GLY A 47 10.85 5.15 2.47
CA GLY A 47 11.11 4.24 1.34
C GLY A 47 10.96 4.86 -0.05
N ALA A 48 10.97 6.19 -0.17
CA ALA A 48 11.19 6.90 -1.44
C ALA A 48 12.69 6.90 -1.83
N ALA A 49 13.35 5.74 -1.69
CA ALA A 49 14.74 5.61 -2.12
C ALA A 49 14.77 5.86 -3.62
N VAL A 50 15.32 7.01 -4.00
CA VAL A 50 15.63 7.34 -5.38
C VAL A 50 16.76 6.39 -5.77
N ASP A 51 16.43 5.38 -6.58
CA ASP A 51 17.43 4.48 -7.16
C ASP A 51 18.16 5.21 -8.28
N THR A 52 18.93 6.23 -7.88
CA THR A 52 19.86 6.92 -8.77
C THR A 52 21.21 6.77 -8.09
N PRO A 53 22.17 6.07 -8.73
CA PRO A 53 23.52 6.09 -8.22
C PRO A 53 23.97 7.54 -8.21
N ASP A 54 24.46 8.02 -7.06
CA ASP A 54 25.15 9.32 -7.00
C ASP A 54 26.21 9.30 -8.10
N GLU A 55 26.15 10.24 -9.04
CA GLU A 55 27.26 10.51 -9.95
C GLU A 55 28.38 11.13 -9.12
N ALA A 56 29.07 10.26 -8.36
CA ALA A 56 30.23 10.61 -7.59
C ALA A 56 31.37 10.93 -8.56
N VAL A 57 31.71 12.22 -8.57
CA VAL A 57 32.89 12.87 -9.17
C VAL A 57 34.17 12.10 -8.92
#